data_AF-A0A426QV18-F1
#
_entry.id   AF-A0A426QV18-F1
#
_cell.length_a   1.000
_cell.length_b   1.000
_cell.length_c   1.000
_cell.angle_alpha   90.00
_cell.angle_beta   90.00
_cell.angle_gamma   90.00
#
_symmetry.space_group_name_H-M   'P 1'
#
loop_
_entity.id
_entity.type
_entity.pdbx_description
1 polymer ?
#
loop_
_entity_poly.entity_id
_entity_poly.type
_entity_poly.pdbx_seq_one_letter_code
_entity_poly.pdbx_strand_id
1 'polypeptide(L)' 'MVRTGRPKSTEPKRDSVVPVRFTADEHAEVSAAADAAGLPLSAYVRGRVLASARRARKRGPES' A
#
# COMPACT_ATOMS: atom_id res chain seq x y z
N MET A 1 -27.84 18.15 -11.33
CA MET A 1 -27.33 16.78 -11.59
C MET A 1 -26.07 16.56 -10.77
N VAL A 2 -26.15 15.76 -9.71
CA VAL A 2 -25.03 15.51 -8.78
C VAL A 2 -24.16 14.39 -9.35
N ARG A 3 -22.86 14.66 -9.49
CA ARG A 3 -21.86 13.74 -10.06
C ARG A 3 -21.86 12.41 -9.29
N THR A 4 -22.18 11.33 -9.99
CA THR A 4 -21.96 9.94 -9.54
C THR A 4 -20.47 9.63 -9.55
N GLY A 5 -19.73 10.21 -8.60
CA GLY A 5 -18.32 9.92 -8.37
C GLY A 5 -18.13 9.52 -6.91
N ARG A 6 -17.23 8.57 -6.64
CA ARG A 6 -16.84 8.20 -5.27
C ARG A 6 -16.58 9.49 -4.46
N PRO A 7 -17.15 9.62 -3.26
CA PRO A 7 -16.92 10.81 -2.44
C PRO A 7 -15.41 11.02 -2.27
N LYS A 8 -14.95 12.22 -2.60
CA LYS A 8 -13.56 12.62 -2.39
C LYS A 8 -13.32 12.56 -0.88
N SER A 9 -12.33 11.78 -0.45
CA SER A 9 -11.94 11.75 0.96
C SER A 9 -11.52 13.17 1.37
N THR A 10 -12.26 13.77 2.29
CA THR A 10 -12.12 15.18 2.72
C THR A 10 -10.97 15.38 3.69
N GLU A 11 -10.41 14.30 4.25
CA GLU A 11 -9.25 14.35 5.13
C GLU A 11 -8.05 13.69 4.43
N PRO A 12 -7.02 14.45 4.04
CA PRO A 12 -5.72 13.84 3.88
C PRO A 12 -5.24 13.45 5.27
N LYS A 13 -5.60 12.25 5.75
CA LYS A 13 -5.00 11.67 6.97
C LYS A 13 -3.53 11.37 6.68
N ARG A 14 -2.71 12.42 6.69
CA ARG A 14 -1.25 12.33 6.70
C ARG A 14 -0.75 11.60 7.95
N ASP A 15 -1.58 11.52 9.00
CA ASP A 15 -1.17 11.14 10.35
C ASP A 15 -1.48 9.69 10.76
N SER A 16 -2.08 8.88 9.89
CA SER A 16 -2.13 7.43 10.13
C SER A 16 -0.80 6.78 9.73
N VAL A 17 0.27 7.19 10.41
CA VAL A 17 1.57 6.54 10.34
C VAL A 17 1.41 5.17 11.00
N VAL A 18 1.44 4.12 10.21
CA VAL A 18 1.45 2.74 10.71
C VAL A 18 2.92 2.34 10.87
N PRO A 19 3.45 2.24 12.11
CA PRO A 19 4.81 1.78 12.32
C PRO A 19 4.90 0.30 11.92
N VAL A 20 5.71 0.02 10.90
CA VAL A 20 6.08 -1.35 10.49
C VAL A 20 7.50 -1.58 10.98
N ARG A 21 7.69 -2.65 11.76
CA ARG A 21 9.02 -3.08 12.20
C ARG A 21 9.50 -4.16 11.25
N PHE A 22 10.74 -4.04 10.81
CA PHE A 22 11.46 -5.04 10.04
C PHE A 22 12.57 -5.62 10.90
N THR A 23 12.88 -6.89 10.69
CA THR A 23 14.22 -7.40 11.03
C THR A 23 15.26 -6.75 10.12
N ALA A 24 16.55 -6.89 10.45
CA ALA A 24 17.63 -6.34 9.62
C ALA A 24 17.61 -6.95 8.20
N ASP A 25 17.39 -8.27 8.11
CA ASP A 25 17.38 -9.00 6.83
C ASP A 25 16.17 -8.59 5.98
N GLU A 26 14.97 -8.53 6.58
CA GLU A 26 13.76 -8.05 5.90
C GLU A 26 13.94 -6.61 5.38
N HIS A 27 14.55 -5.74 6.19
CA HIS A 27 14.80 -4.36 5.79
C HIS A 27 15.75 -4.30 4.58
N ALA A 28 16.84 -5.07 4.58
CA ALA A 28 17.80 -5.12 3.48
C ALA A 28 17.14 -5.60 2.18
N GLU A 29 16.37 -6.69 2.23
CA GLU A 29 15.66 -7.23 1.07
C GLU A 29 14.64 -6.24 0.49
N VAL A 30 13.81 -5.64 1.35
CA VAL A 30 12.75 -4.72 0.91
C VAL A 30 13.35 -3.39 0.41
N SER A 31 14.46 -2.93 1.00
CA SER A 31 15.17 -1.74 0.55
C SER A 31 15.77 -1.95 -0.84
N ALA A 32 16.49 -3.05 -1.06
CA ALA A 32 17.05 -3.37 -2.37
C ALA A 32 15.97 -3.48 -3.46
N ALA A 33 14.82 -4.06 -3.13
CA ALA A 33 13.68 -4.15 -4.05
C ALA A 33 13.03 -2.78 -4.34
N ALA A 34 12.99 -1.88 -3.36
CA ALA A 34 12.49 -0.52 -3.53
C ALA A 34 13.44 0.31 -4.42
N ASP A 35 14.75 0.20 -4.20
CA ASP A 35 15.79 0.85 -4.99
C ASP A 35 15.76 0.38 -6.44
N ALA A 36 15.65 -0.94 -6.68
CA ALA A 36 15.52 -1.51 -8.01
C ALA A 36 14.25 -1.02 -8.75
N ALA A 37 13.19 -0.67 -8.00
CA ALA A 37 11.96 -0.11 -8.53
C ALA A 37 12.01 1.43 -8.70
N GLY A 38 13.09 2.10 -8.23
CA GLY A 38 13.22 3.55 -8.24
C GLY A 38 12.20 4.26 -7.32
N LEU A 39 11.77 3.59 -6.25
CA LEU A 39 10.71 4.09 -5.35
C LEU A 39 11.24 4.26 -3.92
N PRO A 40 10.78 5.28 -3.18
CA PRO A 40 10.98 5.33 -1.74
C PRO A 40 10.39 4.08 -1.04
N LEU A 41 11.09 3.56 -0.04
CA LEU A 41 10.71 2.34 0.71
C LEU A 41 9.23 2.33 1.14
N SER A 42 8.74 3.43 1.71
CA SER A 42 7.35 3.56 2.16
C SER A 42 6.33 3.49 1.02
N ALA A 43 6.65 4.06 -0.14
CA ALA A 43 5.81 4.02 -1.34
C ALA A 43 5.78 2.60 -1.93
N TYR A 44 6.93 1.93 -1.98
CA TYR A 44 7.05 0.55 -2.43
C TYR A 44 6.21 -0.40 -1.58
N VAL A 45 6.38 -0.36 -0.25
CA VAL A 45 5.62 -1.20 0.70
C VAL A 45 4.11 -0.94 0.56
N ARG A 46 3.69 0.32 0.54
CA ARG A 46 2.28 0.69 0.36
C ARG A 46 1.70 0.13 -0.94
N GLY A 47 2.42 0.25 -2.04
CA GLY A 47 2.00 -0.27 -3.34
C GLY A 47 1.79 -1.79 -3.32
N ARG A 48 2.74 -2.52 -2.73
CA ARG A 48 2.67 -3.98 -2.57
C ARG A 48 1.47 -4.43 -1.73
N VAL A 49 1.24 -3.79 -0.58
CA VAL A 49 0.11 -4.09 0.30
C VAL A 49 -1.23 -3.84 -0.39
N LEU A 50 -1.36 -2.69 -1.08
CA LEU A 50 -2.58 -2.36 -1.83
C LEU A 50 -2.84 -3.35 -2.97
N ALA A 51 -1.80 -3.78 -3.69
CA ALA A 51 -1.92 -4.80 -4.73
C ALA A 51 -2.37 -6.14 -4.15
N SER A 52 -1.79 -6.56 -3.02
CA SER A 52 -2.20 -7.78 -2.31
C SER A 52 -3.68 -7.73 -1.88
N ALA A 53 -4.09 -6.65 -1.21
CA ALA A 53 -5.47 -6.45 -0.77
C ALA A 53 -6.47 -6.45 -1.93
N ARG A 54 -6.11 -5.86 -3.08
CA ARG A 54 -6.95 -5.89 -4.30
C ARG A 54 -7.11 -7.30 -4.85
N ARG A 55 -6.05 -8.12 -4.86
CA ARG A 55 -6.12 -9.52 -5.29
C ARG A 55 -6.97 -10.37 -4.34
N ALA A 56 -6.80 -10.18 -3.03
CA ALA A 56 -7.60 -10.88 -2.02
C ALA A 56 -9.10 -10.57 -2.16
N ARG A 57 -9.47 -9.30 -2.39
CA ARG A 57 -10.86 -8.90 -2.65
C ARG A 57 -11.45 -9.51 -3.93
N LYS A 58 -10.64 -9.65 -4.99
CA LYS A 58 -11.07 -10.32 -6.23
C LYS A 58 -11.33 -11.83 -6.02
N ARG A 59 -10.76 -12.44 -4.97
CA ARG A 59 -10.93 -13.85 -4.58
C ARG A 59 -11.98 -14.04 -3.47
N GLY A 60 -12.95 -13.12 -3.32
CA GLY A 60 -14.04 -13.27 -2.35
C GLY A 60 -14.85 -14.56 -2.51
N PRO A 61 -15.60 -14.98 -1.48
CA PRO A 61 -15.77 -16.37 -0.98
C PRO A 61 -16.70 -17.28 -1.81
N GLU A 62 -16.88 -17.01 -3.10
CA GLU A 62 -17.62 -17.88 -4.01
C GLU A 62 -16.66 -18.53 -5.04
N SER A 63 -15.73 -19.33 -4.54
CA SER A 63 -15.01 -20.33 -5.33
C SER A 63 -14.99 -21.64 -4.56
#